data_AF-A0A369JHH0-F1
#
_entry.id   AF-A0A369JHH0-F1
#
_cell.length_a   1.000
_cell.length_b   1.000
_cell.length_c   1.000
_cell.angle_alpha   90.00
_cell.angle_beta   90.00
_cell.angle_gamma   90.00
#
_symmetry.space_group_name_H-M   'P 1'
#
loop_
_entity.id
_entity.type
_entity.pdbx_description
1 polymer ?
#
loop_
_entity_poly.entity_id
_entity_poly.type
_entity_poly.pdbx_seq_one_letter_code
_entity_poly.pdbx_strand_id
1 'polypeptide(L)'
;MADTLIKYKGLADILVAGILTVNASTIYDSVPTRFLASLTGLHMSSAAAAPGFNQSIACMVAAVGVGHVVAAQYGRAARPPIFAMNLTWAILGFLTCATPHELGLGSATLLMSSFNHLAFSIALYFADPLVLGGKTKEG
;
A
#
# COMPACT_ATOMS: atom_id res chain seq x y z
N MET A 1 8.54 15.58 10.02
CA MET A 1 7.50 14.57 10.32
C MET A 1 7.07 13.83 9.06
N ALA A 2 6.55 14.50 8.02
CA ALA A 2 6.16 13.86 6.76
C ALA A 2 7.29 13.04 6.09
N ASP A 3 8.51 13.58 5.96
CA ASP A 3 9.61 12.86 5.30
C ASP A 3 10.03 11.60 6.08
N THR A 4 10.02 11.69 7.41
CA THR A 4 10.25 10.54 8.30
C THR A 4 9.19 9.46 8.12
N LEU A 5 7.91 9.86 8.02
CA LEU A 5 6.79 8.95 7.77
C LEU A 5 6.93 8.25 6.40
N ILE A 6 7.27 9.00 5.34
CA ILE A 6 7.54 8.46 4.00
C ILE A 6 8.69 7.44 4.06
N LYS A 7 9.80 7.78 4.73
CA LYS A 7 10.94 6.89 4.88
C LYS A 7 10.56 5.58 5.57
N TYR A 8 9.82 5.63 6.68
CA TYR A 8 9.40 4.43 7.40
C TYR A 8 8.41 3.59 6.61
N LYS A 9 7.47 4.20 5.87
CA LYS A 9 6.61 3.47 4.94
C LYS A 9 7.43 2.74 3.87
N GLY A 10 8.44 3.40 3.31
CA GLY A 10 9.33 2.78 2.33
C GLY A 10 10.11 1.59 2.87
N LEU A 11 10.65 1.69 4.09
CA LEU A 11 11.32 0.58 4.76
C LEU A 11 10.35 -0.58 5.07
N ALA A 12 9.13 -0.27 5.49
CA ALA A 12 8.09 -1.28 5.70
C ALA A 12 7.72 -2.00 4.40
N ASP A 13 7.61 -1.27 3.28
CA ASP A 13 7.32 -1.86 1.97
C ASP A 13 8.46 -2.78 1.50
N ILE A 14 9.72 -2.37 1.67
CA ILE A 14 10.89 -3.23 1.38
C ILE A 14 10.86 -4.50 2.24
N LEU A 15 10.51 -4.39 3.52
CA LEU A 15 10.40 -5.55 4.40
C LEU A 15 9.27 -6.48 3.96
N VAL A 16 8.09 -5.94 3.64
CA VAL A 16 6.96 -6.72 3.12
C VAL A 16 7.32 -7.41 1.81
N ALA A 17 8.04 -6.74 0.92
CA ALA A 17 8.55 -7.34 -0.31
C ALA A 17 9.49 -8.51 -0.02
N GLY A 18 10.42 -8.35 0.92
CA GLY A 18 11.29 -9.45 1.37
C GLY A 18 10.50 -10.64 1.88
N ILE A 19 9.45 -10.41 2.68
CA ILE A 19 8.54 -11.47 3.16
C ILE A 19 7.80 -12.11 1.98
N LEU A 20 7.24 -11.33 1.05
CA LEU A 20 6.53 -11.86 -0.12
C LEU A 20 7.43 -12.72 -1.01
N THR A 21 8.70 -12.34 -1.17
CA THR A 21 9.69 -13.10 -1.96
C THR A 21 9.97 -14.47 -1.36
N VAL A 22 10.04 -14.61 -0.04
CA VAL A 22 10.41 -15.87 0.62
C VAL A 22 9.21 -16.70 1.06
N ASN A 23 8.14 -16.04 1.52
CA ASN A 23 6.97 -16.67 2.10
C ASN A 23 5.74 -15.73 2.03
N ALA A 24 5.11 -15.65 0.86
CA ALA A 24 3.92 -14.83 0.66
C ALA A 24 2.75 -15.20 1.59
N SER A 25 2.66 -16.47 2.03
CA SER A 25 1.62 -16.91 2.98
C SER A 25 1.66 -16.12 4.28
N THR A 26 2.83 -15.65 4.75
CA THR A 26 2.91 -14.84 5.97
C THR A 26 2.07 -13.55 5.88
N ILE A 27 1.97 -12.95 4.69
CA ILE A 27 1.14 -11.76 4.49
C ILE A 27 -0.31 -12.14 4.17
N TYR A 28 -0.51 -13.13 3.31
CA TYR A 28 -1.84 -13.51 2.82
C TYR A 28 -2.70 -14.18 3.92
N ASP A 29 -2.07 -14.94 4.81
CA ASP A 29 -2.74 -15.60 5.94
C ASP A 29 -2.60 -14.81 7.25
N SER A 30 -2.18 -13.54 7.19
CA SER A 30 -2.00 -12.71 8.37
C SER A 30 -3.33 -12.45 9.12
N VAL A 31 -3.23 -12.16 10.43
CA VAL A 31 -4.41 -11.89 11.28
C VAL A 31 -5.32 -10.80 10.69
N PRO A 32 -4.82 -9.64 10.21
CA PRO A 32 -5.66 -8.63 9.58
C PRO A 32 -6.38 -9.15 8.32
N THR A 33 -5.69 -9.93 7.48
CA THR A 33 -6.30 -10.50 6.27
C THR A 33 -7.41 -11.49 6.63
N ARG A 34 -7.17 -12.39 7.59
CA ARG A 34 -8.18 -13.36 8.07
C ARG A 34 -9.39 -12.65 8.67
N PHE A 35 -9.16 -11.60 9.46
CA PHE A 35 -10.24 -10.79 10.03
C PHE A 35 -11.08 -10.15 8.93
N LEU A 36 -10.45 -9.51 7.94
CA LEU A 36 -11.15 -8.90 6.81
C LEU A 36 -11.88 -9.93 5.96
N ALA A 37 -11.30 -11.12 5.72
CA ALA A 37 -11.95 -12.21 5.02
C ALA A 37 -13.23 -12.65 5.76
N SER A 38 -13.15 -12.80 7.08
CA SER A 38 -14.32 -13.17 7.90
C SER A 38 -15.41 -12.10 7.92
N LEU A 39 -15.04 -10.82 7.87
CA LEU A 39 -15.96 -9.69 7.92
C LEU A 39 -16.67 -9.45 6.58
N THR A 40 -15.95 -9.62 5.47
CA THR A 40 -16.41 -9.22 4.13
C THR A 40 -16.82 -10.37 3.24
N GLY A 41 -16.46 -11.62 3.59
CA GLY A 41 -16.64 -12.78 2.73
C GLY A 41 -15.69 -12.81 1.53
N LEU A 42 -14.73 -11.88 1.43
CA LEU A 42 -13.69 -11.91 0.40
C LEU A 42 -12.75 -13.10 0.61
N HIS A 43 -12.35 -13.73 -0.50
CA HIS A 43 -11.38 -14.82 -0.46
C HIS A 43 -9.99 -14.32 -0.05
N MET A 44 -9.19 -15.22 0.54
CA MET A 44 -7.77 -14.95 0.82
C MET A 44 -6.92 -15.30 -0.39
N SER A 45 -5.86 -14.52 -0.63
CA SER A 45 -4.91 -14.83 -1.71
C SER A 45 -4.14 -16.12 -1.42
N SER A 46 -3.85 -16.91 -2.44
CA SER A 46 -3.07 -18.15 -2.31
C SER A 46 -1.63 -17.96 -2.78
N ALA A 47 -0.67 -18.21 -1.89
CA ALA A 47 0.76 -18.18 -2.23
C ALA A 47 1.15 -19.27 -3.24
N ALA A 48 0.42 -20.39 -3.27
CA ALA A 48 0.70 -21.53 -4.13
C ALA A 48 0.05 -21.43 -5.52
N ALA A 49 -1.01 -20.63 -5.67
CA ALA A 49 -1.79 -20.59 -6.90
C ALA A 49 -1.02 -19.97 -8.09
N ALA A 50 -0.17 -18.97 -7.84
CA ALA A 50 0.54 -18.24 -8.89
C ALA A 50 1.90 -17.71 -8.42
N PRO A 51 2.93 -18.58 -8.27
CA PRO A 51 4.21 -18.21 -7.68
C PRO A 51 4.94 -17.10 -8.45
N GLY A 52 4.90 -17.12 -9.79
CA GLY A 52 5.50 -16.05 -10.61
C GLY A 52 4.81 -14.70 -10.43
N PHE A 53 3.48 -14.70 -10.29
CA PHE A 53 2.71 -13.48 -10.01
C PHE A 53 3.04 -12.91 -8.62
N ASN A 54 3.17 -13.78 -7.62
CA ASN A 54 3.56 -13.38 -6.26
C ASN A 54 4.96 -12.75 -6.23
N GLN A 55 5.91 -13.27 -7.00
CA GLN A 55 7.24 -12.64 -7.16
C GLN A 55 7.15 -11.28 -7.86
N SER A 56 6.32 -11.13 -8.88
CA SER A 56 6.09 -9.83 -9.53
C SER A 56 5.51 -8.79 -8.56
N ILE A 57 4.59 -9.19 -7.68
CA ILE A 57 4.07 -8.32 -6.62
C ILE A 57 5.21 -7.94 -5.66
N ALA A 58 6.03 -8.90 -5.22
CA ALA A 58 7.15 -8.61 -4.33
C ALA A 58 8.12 -7.58 -4.95
N CYS A 59 8.49 -7.75 -6.23
CA CYS A 59 9.33 -6.79 -6.96
C CYS A 59 8.70 -5.39 -7.04
N MET A 60 7.40 -5.31 -7.35
CA MET A 60 6.68 -4.04 -7.41
C MET A 60 6.62 -3.35 -6.04
N VAL A 61 6.32 -4.09 -4.97
CA VAL A 61 6.30 -3.54 -3.60
C VAL A 61 7.69 -3.06 -3.18
N ALA A 62 8.75 -3.80 -3.53
CA ALA A 62 10.13 -3.38 -3.30
C ALA A 62 10.46 -2.07 -4.04
N ALA A 63 10.09 -1.98 -5.33
CA ALA A 63 10.33 -0.78 -6.14
C ALA A 63 9.62 0.45 -5.58
N VAL A 64 8.35 0.31 -5.17
CA VAL A 64 7.59 1.37 -4.50
C VAL A 64 8.26 1.77 -3.18
N GLY A 65 8.68 0.79 -2.37
CA GLY A 65 9.37 1.02 -1.10
C GLY A 65 10.69 1.77 -1.26
N VAL A 66 11.53 1.38 -2.23
CA VAL A 66 12.75 2.12 -2.58
C VAL A 66 12.41 3.53 -3.03
N GLY A 67 11.39 3.69 -3.88
CA GLY A 67 10.89 5.01 -4.30
C GLY A 67 10.52 5.90 -3.12
N HIS A 68 9.82 5.38 -2.11
CA HIS A 68 9.52 6.09 -0.88
C HIS A 68 10.79 6.51 -0.11
N VAL A 69 11.74 5.59 0.11
CA VAL A 69 12.99 5.89 0.83
C VAL A 69 13.79 6.99 0.14
N VAL A 70 13.88 6.94 -1.18
CA VAL A 70 14.56 7.95 -1.99
C VAL A 70 13.80 9.27 -1.94
N ALA A 71 12.48 9.26 -2.17
CA ALA A 71 11.63 10.45 -2.14
C ALA A 71 11.71 11.24 -0.82
N ALA A 72 11.88 10.54 0.31
CA ALA A 72 12.04 11.16 1.62
C ALA A 72 13.27 12.10 1.72
N GLN A 73 14.24 11.99 0.81
CA GLN A 73 15.42 12.86 0.75
C GLN A 73 15.19 14.16 -0.04
N TYR A 74 14.12 14.24 -0.84
CA TYR A 74 13.84 15.39 -1.72
C TYR A 74 12.84 16.39 -1.11
N GLY A 75 12.48 16.21 0.16
CA GLY A 75 11.65 17.14 0.93
C GLY A 75 10.26 17.36 0.34
N ARG A 76 9.75 18.59 0.44
CA ARG A 76 8.34 18.92 0.18
C ARG A 76 7.87 18.61 -1.24
N ALA A 77 8.75 18.78 -2.23
CA ALA A 77 8.41 18.59 -3.64
C ALA A 77 8.04 17.13 -3.96
N ALA A 78 8.58 16.16 -3.21
CA ALA A 78 8.29 14.75 -3.43
C ALA A 78 7.02 14.25 -2.72
N ARG A 79 6.43 15.03 -1.82
CA ARG A 79 5.30 14.56 -1.00
C ARG A 79 3.98 14.42 -1.78
N PRO A 80 3.58 15.37 -2.66
CA PRO A 80 2.36 15.22 -3.46
C PRO A 80 2.31 13.94 -4.31
N PRO A 81 3.35 13.55 -5.09
CA PRO A 81 3.29 12.32 -5.86
C PRO A 81 3.25 11.07 -4.97
N ILE A 82 3.94 11.06 -3.81
CA ILE A 82 3.84 9.95 -2.86
C ILE A 82 2.42 9.83 -2.29
N PHE A 83 1.80 10.94 -1.90
CA PHE A 83 0.42 10.96 -1.44
C PHE A 83 -0.53 10.43 -2.53
N ALA A 84 -0.42 10.95 -3.75
CA ALA A 84 -1.28 10.58 -4.88
C ALA A 84 -1.12 9.11 -5.27
N MET A 85 0.10 8.56 -5.25
CA MET A 85 0.36 7.16 -5.54
C MET A 85 -0.32 6.22 -4.53
N ASN A 86 -0.17 6.51 -3.22
CA ASN A 86 -0.79 5.69 -2.18
C ASN A 86 -2.31 5.83 -2.18
N LEU A 87 -2.84 7.04 -2.39
CA LEU A 87 -4.28 7.25 -2.48
C LEU A 87 -4.89 6.54 -3.70
N THR A 88 -4.22 6.59 -4.85
CA THR A 88 -4.63 5.86 -6.05
C THR A 88 -4.70 4.36 -5.78
N TRP A 89 -3.68 3.79 -5.14
CA TRP A 89 -3.68 2.37 -4.77
C TRP A 89 -4.86 2.01 -3.88
N ALA A 90 -5.11 2.82 -2.84
CA ALA A 90 -6.21 2.61 -1.92
C ALA A 90 -7.56 2.62 -2.66
N ILE A 91 -7.84 3.67 -3.43
CA ILE A 91 -9.09 3.83 -4.17
C ILE A 91 -9.29 2.68 -5.14
N LEU A 92 -8.31 2.38 -5.98
CA LEU A 92 -8.44 1.30 -6.97
C LEU A 92 -8.66 -0.05 -6.28
N GLY A 93 -7.93 -0.36 -5.21
CA GLY A 93 -8.12 -1.63 -4.51
C GLY A 93 -9.47 -1.72 -3.78
N PHE A 94 -10.00 -0.63 -3.23
CA PHE A 94 -11.38 -0.62 -2.69
C PHE A 94 -12.41 -0.84 -3.79
N LEU A 95 -12.26 -0.17 -4.94
CA LEU A 95 -13.15 -0.37 -6.08
C LEU A 95 -13.10 -1.81 -6.60
N THR A 96 -11.90 -2.40 -6.70
CA THR A 96 -11.73 -3.82 -7.05
C THR A 96 -12.42 -4.73 -6.04
N CYS A 97 -12.30 -4.46 -4.74
CA CYS A 97 -12.96 -5.26 -3.71
C CYS A 97 -14.48 -5.06 -3.66
N ALA A 98 -15.01 -3.97 -4.22
CA ALA A 98 -16.44 -3.71 -4.36
C ALA A 98 -17.04 -4.32 -5.64
N THR A 99 -16.21 -4.90 -6.53
CA THR A 99 -16.73 -5.62 -7.71
C THR A 99 -17.45 -6.90 -7.30
N PRO A 100 -18.40 -7.41 -8.13
CA PRO A 100 -19.12 -8.64 -7.82
C PRO A 100 -18.19 -9.81 -7.54
N HIS A 101 -18.51 -10.61 -6.51
CA HIS A 101 -17.67 -11.72 -6.04
C HIS A 101 -17.39 -12.77 -7.12
N GLU A 102 -18.32 -12.92 -8.07
CA GLU A 102 -18.24 -13.85 -9.19
C GLU A 102 -17.06 -13.56 -10.13
N LEU A 103 -16.57 -12.31 -10.16
CA LEU A 103 -15.41 -11.94 -10.95
C LEU A 103 -14.08 -12.37 -10.29
N GLY A 104 -14.10 -12.69 -8.99
CA GLY A 104 -12.91 -13.16 -8.27
C GLY A 104 -11.74 -12.16 -8.22
N LEU A 105 -11.97 -10.89 -8.52
CA LEU A 105 -10.91 -9.87 -8.59
C LEU A 105 -10.51 -9.33 -7.22
N GLY A 106 -11.50 -9.10 -6.35
CA GLY A 106 -11.29 -8.63 -4.99
C GLY A 106 -10.84 -9.74 -4.05
N SER A 107 -9.89 -9.46 -3.17
CA SER A 107 -9.44 -10.38 -2.11
C SER A 107 -9.27 -9.65 -0.79
N ALA A 108 -9.35 -10.39 0.33
CA ALA A 108 -9.12 -9.83 1.66
C ALA A 108 -7.70 -9.24 1.79
N THR A 109 -6.72 -9.83 1.09
CA THR A 109 -5.35 -9.32 1.02
C THR A 109 -5.29 -7.95 0.32
N LEU A 110 -6.01 -7.81 -0.80
CA LEU A 110 -6.09 -6.54 -1.52
C LEU A 110 -6.77 -5.48 -0.67
N LEU A 111 -7.87 -5.84 0.00
CA LEU A 111 -8.57 -4.94 0.92
C LEU A 111 -7.69 -4.48 2.08
N MET A 112 -6.94 -5.40 2.69
CA MET A 112 -5.95 -5.10 3.73
C MET A 112 -4.88 -4.13 3.24
N SER A 113 -4.35 -4.36 2.04
CA SER A 113 -3.41 -3.45 1.37
C SER A 113 -4.02 -2.07 1.13
N SER A 114 -5.25 -1.99 0.63
CA SER A 114 -5.98 -0.73 0.45
C SER A 114 -6.14 0.06 1.74
N PHE A 115 -6.47 -0.60 2.85
CA PHE A 115 -6.53 0.05 4.16
C PHE A 115 -5.16 0.58 4.60
N ASN A 116 -4.08 -0.17 4.40
CA ASN A 116 -2.72 0.27 4.72
C ASN A 116 -2.32 1.53 3.93
N HIS A 117 -2.58 1.54 2.63
CA HIS A 117 -2.30 2.70 1.77
C HIS A 117 -3.18 3.91 2.13
N LEU A 118 -4.45 3.70 2.45
CA LEU A 118 -5.34 4.78 2.91
C LEU A 118 -4.86 5.36 4.25
N ALA A 119 -4.55 4.51 5.22
CA ALA A 119 -4.05 4.93 6.53
C ALA A 119 -2.77 5.75 6.41
N PHE A 120 -1.84 5.32 5.54
CA PHE A 120 -0.65 6.10 5.23
C PHE A 120 -0.97 7.45 4.59
N SER A 121 -1.85 7.50 3.58
CA SER A 121 -2.24 8.76 2.94
C SER A 121 -2.88 9.72 3.93
N ILE A 122 -3.76 9.23 4.81
CA ILE A 122 -4.37 10.03 5.88
C ILE A 122 -3.29 10.56 6.83
N ALA A 123 -2.38 9.70 7.31
CA ALA A 123 -1.30 10.11 8.19
C ALA A 123 -0.37 11.14 7.52
N LEU A 124 -0.09 11.00 6.23
CA LEU A 124 0.73 11.92 5.46
C LEU A 124 0.03 13.27 5.28
N TYR A 125 -1.28 13.28 5.03
CA TYR A 125 -2.08 14.51 5.00
C TYR A 125 -2.05 15.26 6.34
N PHE A 126 -2.19 14.55 7.46
CA PHE A 126 -2.08 15.17 8.78
C PHE A 126 -0.66 15.66 9.09
N ALA A 127 0.38 14.98 8.57
CA ALA A 127 1.77 15.40 8.75
C ALA A 127 2.19 16.58 7.84
N ASP A 128 1.53 16.77 6.70
CA ASP A 128 1.69 17.91 5.80
C ASP A 128 0.42 18.13 4.95
N PRO A 129 -0.50 19.02 5.37
CA PRO A 129 -1.72 19.27 4.60
C PRO A 129 -1.50 19.83 3.19
N LEU A 130 -0.30 20.37 2.91
CA LEU A 130 0.04 20.96 1.61
C LEU A 130 0.38 19.90 0.54
N VAL A 131 0.33 18.60 0.89
CA VAL A 131 0.44 17.49 -0.07
C VAL A 131 -0.64 17.50 -1.15
N LEU A 132 -1.76 18.20 -0.91
CA LEU A 132 -2.83 18.40 -1.89
C LEU A 132 -2.57 19.56 -2.87
N GLY A 133 -1.35 20.14 -2.90
CA GLY A 133 -1.01 21.23 -3.82
C GLY A 133 -1.33 22.63 -3.28
N GLY A 134 -1.44 22.77 -1.95
CA GLY A 134 -1.57 24.08 -1.33
C GLY A 134 -0.30 24.90 -1.50
N LYS A 135 -0.40 26.10 -2.07
CA LYS A 135 0.71 27.06 -2.11
C LYS A 135 0.98 27.54 -0.68
N THR A 136 2.24 27.50 -0.26
CA THR A 136 2.68 28.35 0.86
C THR A 136 2.44 29.80 0.44
N LYS A 137 1.77 30.59 1.28
CA LYS A 137 1.80 32.04 1.13
C LYS A 137 3.27 32.44 1.28
N GLU A 138 3.94 32.69 0.17
CA GLU A 138 5.24 33.38 0.18
C GLU A 138 4.96 34.78 0.75
N GLY A 139 5.56 35.07 1.90
CA GLY A 139 5.56 36.37 2.55
C GLY A 139 6.97 36.92 2.54
#